data_AF-A0ABD0MSU3-F1
#
_entry.id   AF-A0ABD0MSU3-F1
#
_cell.length_a   1.000
_cell.length_b   1.000
_cell.length_c   1.000
_cell.angle_alpha   90.00
_cell.angle_beta   90.00
_cell.angle_gamma   90.00
#
_symmetry.space_group_name_H-M   'P 1'
#
loop_
_entity.id
_entity.type
_entity.pdbx_description
1 polymer ?
#
loop_
_entity_poly.entity_id
_entity_poly.type
_entity_poly.pdbx_seq_one_letter_code
_entity_poly.pdbx_strand_id
1 'polypeptide(L)' 'MSVLMFDDINEDVLKEHGLDDKDVTFIKELIEGVKTSECSYEGRDEEKSFLYEIVANKQNGIDVDKWDYFAR' A
#
# COMPACT_ATOMS: atom_id res chain seq x y z
N MET A 1 -2.65 -8.34 10.05
CA MET A 1 -2.49 -9.75 9.62
C MET A 1 -1.86 -9.81 8.23
N SER A 2 -2.40 -9.10 7.23
CA SER A 2 -1.81 -9.04 5.88
C SER A 2 -0.40 -8.44 5.83
N VAL A 3 -0.13 -7.38 6.60
CA VAL A 3 1.23 -6.79 6.70
C VAL A 3 2.24 -7.78 7.27
N LEU A 4 1.88 -8.55 8.30
CA LEU A 4 2.76 -9.56 8.89
C LEU A 4 3.10 -10.69 7.90
N MET A 5 2.13 -11.11 7.07
CA MET A 5 2.40 -12.08 6.01
C MET A 5 3.29 -11.51 4.90
N PHE A 6 3.22 -10.19 4.68
CA PHE A 6 4.11 -9.51 3.75
C PHE A 6 5.54 -9.42 4.28
N ASP A 7 5.71 -9.26 5.60
CA ASP A 7 7.03 -9.28 6.25
C ASP A 7 7.77 -10.62 6.09
N ASP A 8 7.03 -11.72 5.91
CA ASP A 8 7.61 -13.04 5.66
C ASP A 8 8.08 -13.24 4.21
N ILE A 9 7.83 -12.28 3.31
CA ILE A 9 8.30 -12.34 1.92
C ILE A 9 9.82 -12.10 1.88
N ASN A 10 10.51 -12.86 1.02
CA ASN A 10 11.96 -12.74 0.87
C ASN A 10 12.35 -11.37 0.27
N GLU A 11 13.03 -10.54 1.07
CA GLU A 11 13.53 -9.22 0.66
C GLU A 11 14.49 -9.29 -0.53
N ASP A 12 15.27 -10.36 -0.69
CA ASP A 12 16.20 -10.50 -1.81
C ASP A 12 15.46 -10.57 -3.16
N VAL A 13 14.27 -11.19 -3.17
CA VAL A 13 13.41 -11.25 -4.36
C VAL A 13 12.89 -9.86 -4.70
N LEU A 14 12.54 -9.05 -3.70
CA LEU A 14 12.07 -7.69 -3.92
C LEU A 14 13.19 -6.82 -4.52
N LYS A 15 14.41 -6.92 -3.98
CA LYS A 15 15.59 -6.20 -4.48
C LYS A 15 15.97 -6.62 -5.90
N GLU A 16 15.88 -7.91 -6.23
CA GLU A 16 16.12 -8.41 -7.59
C GLU A 16 15.16 -7.78 -8.62
N HIS A 17 13.93 -7.49 -8.20
CA HIS A 17 12.91 -6.82 -9.03
C HIS A 17 13.01 -5.28 -8.98
N GLY A 18 14.05 -4.73 -8.36
CA GLY A 18 14.29 -3.29 -8.30
C GLY A 18 13.43 -2.55 -7.29
N LEU A 19 12.85 -3.26 -6.32
CA LEU A 19 12.12 -2.65 -5.20
C LEU A 19 13.09 -2.34 -4.06
N ASP A 20 13.04 -1.10 -3.58
CA ASP A 20 13.85 -0.64 -2.45
C ASP A 20 13.09 -0.71 -1.11
N ASP A 21 13.77 -0.35 -0.01
CA ASP A 21 13.17 -0.36 1.33
C ASP A 21 11.99 0.63 1.44
N LYS A 22 11.98 1.72 0.66
CA LYS A 22 10.84 2.66 0.63
C LYS A 22 9.65 2.06 -0.08
N ASP A 23 9.86 1.25 -1.11
CA ASP A 23 8.83 0.52 -1.80
C ASP A 23 8.18 -0.53 -0.90
N VAL A 24 9.00 -1.20 -0.07
CA VAL A 24 8.52 -2.11 0.97
C VAL A 24 7.62 -1.38 1.97
N THR A 25 8.04 -0.23 2.49
CA THR A 25 7.22 0.60 3.38
C THR A 25 5.93 1.04 2.70
N PHE A 26 6.02 1.52 1.46
CA PHE A 26 4.87 1.95 0.67
C PHE A 26 3.84 0.83 0.47
N ILE A 27 4.28 -0.40 0.16
CA ILE A 27 3.37 -1.54 0.00
C ILE A 27 2.68 -1.89 1.31
N LYS A 28 3.38 -1.86 2.45
CA LYS A 28 2.77 -2.09 3.76
C LYS A 28 1.70 -1.04 4.07
N GLU A 29 2.00 0.23 3.79
CA GLU A 29 1.06 1.34 3.95
C GLU A 29 -0.16 1.21 3.02
N LEU A 30 0.00 0.71 1.78
CA LEU A 30 -1.10 0.42 0.87
C LEU A 30 -2.03 -0.70 1.39
N ILE A 31 -1.46 -1.74 2.00
CA ILE A 31 -2.21 -2.89 2.53
C ILE A 31 -2.97 -2.49 3.81
N GLU A 32 -2.33 -1.75 4.71
CA GLU A 32 -2.97 -1.31 5.95
C GLU A 32 -4.00 -0.20 5.69
N GLY A 33 -3.67 0.65 4.72
CA GLY A 33 -4.37 1.85 4.31
C GLY A 33 -4.16 2.99 5.30
N VAL A 34 -3.66 4.10 4.81
CA VAL A 34 -3.30 5.28 5.61
C VAL A 34 -4.42 6.32 5.56
N LYS A 35 -4.65 7.03 6.66
CA LYS A 35 -5.56 8.18 6.66
C LYS A 35 -4.84 9.39 6.06
N THR A 36 -5.40 9.93 4.97
CA THR A 36 -4.85 11.08 4.24
C THR A 36 -4.68 12.34 5.09
N SER A 37 -5.44 12.46 6.18
CA SER A 37 -5.41 13.60 7.09
C SER A 37 -4.16 13.70 7.98
N GLU A 38 -3.37 12.63 8.12
CA GLU A 38 -2.27 12.59 9.10
C GLU A 38 -0.88 12.87 8.48
N CYS A 39 -0.78 13.11 7.16
CA CYS A 39 0.49 13.39 6.45
C CYS A 39 1.65 12.47 6.87
N SER A 40 1.35 11.22 7.21
CA SER A 40 2.29 10.24 7.75
C SER A 40 2.64 9.19 6.70
N TYR A 41 2.90 9.63 5.47
CA TYR A 41 3.38 8.74 4.41
C TYR A 41 4.90 8.72 4.46
N GLU A 42 5.48 7.56 4.74
CA GLU A 42 6.93 7.37 4.70
C GLU A 42 7.37 6.75 3.37
N GLY A 43 6.52 5.93 2.75
CA GLY A 43 6.82 5.24 1.50
C GLY A 43 6.83 6.13 0.26
N ARG A 44 6.05 7.22 0.26
CA ARG A 44 5.89 8.16 -0.88
C ARG A 44 5.58 9.58 -0.44
N ASP A 45 6.11 10.54 -1.21
CA ASP A 45 5.83 11.96 -1.03
C ASP A 45 4.37 12.32 -1.34
N GLU A 46 3.92 13.47 -0.83
CA GLU A 46 2.54 13.98 -0.98
C GLU A 46 2.11 14.13 -2.45
N GLU A 47 3.03 14.43 -3.36
CA GLU A 47 2.76 14.49 -4.81
C GLU A 47 2.25 13.16 -5.38
N LYS A 48 2.55 12.05 -4.71
CA LYS A 48 2.11 10.69 -5.05
C LYS A 48 1.09 10.13 -4.07
N SER A 49 0.49 10.98 -3.22
CA SER A 49 -0.53 10.58 -2.24
C SER A 49 -1.74 9.87 -2.85
N PHE A 50 -2.11 10.22 -4.09
CA PHE A 50 -3.21 9.58 -4.83
C PHE A 50 -3.04 8.06 -5.00
N LEU A 51 -1.81 7.53 -4.89
CA LEU A 51 -1.59 6.09 -4.97
C LEU A 51 -2.17 5.32 -3.77
N TYR A 52 -2.29 5.96 -2.60
CA TYR A 52 -2.88 5.34 -1.40
C TYR A 52 -4.41 5.15 -1.49
N GLU A 53 -5.05 5.83 -2.44
CA GLU A 53 -6.49 5.72 -2.67
C GLU A 53 -6.89 4.53 -3.55
N ILE A 54 -5.92 3.76 -4.07
CA ILE A 54 -6.18 2.69 -5.04
C ILE A 54 -6.55 1.36 -4.37
N VAL A 55 -5.74 0.90 -3.41
CA VAL A 55 -5.84 -0.46 -2.84
C VAL A 55 -6.79 -0.53 -1.65
N ALA A 56 -6.59 0.33 -0.65
CA ALA A 56 -7.39 0.35 0.58
C ALA A 56 -7.72 1.80 0.96
N ASN A 57 -8.70 2.38 0.28
CA ASN A 57 -9.00 3.81 0.38
C ASN A 57 -9.69 4.12 1.72
N LYS A 58 -8.95 4.71 2.68
CA LYS A 58 -9.52 5.08 3.99
C LYS A 58 -10.32 6.37 3.99
N GLN A 59 -10.25 7.17 2.93
CA GLN A 59 -10.93 8.47 2.86
C GLN A 59 -12.41 8.32 2.54
N ASN A 60 -12.75 7.49 1.54
CA ASN A 60 -14.14 7.28 1.12
C ASN A 60 -14.49 5.80 0.90
N GLY A 61 -13.51 4.89 0.94
CA GLY A 61 -13.74 3.46 0.73
C GLY A 61 -14.07 3.10 -0.72
N ILE A 62 -13.72 3.91 -1.71
CA ILE A 62 -13.80 3.55 -3.12
C ILE A 62 -12.41 3.05 -3.53
N ASP A 63 -12.27 1.75 -3.68
CA ASP A 63 -11.02 1.06 -3.98
C ASP A 63 -11.26 -0.18 -4.88
N VAL A 64 -10.16 -0.71 -5.43
CA VAL A 64 -10.22 -1.86 -6.35
C VAL A 64 -10.63 -3.16 -5.67
N ASP A 65 -10.40 -3.30 -4.36
CA ASP A 65 -10.82 -4.47 -3.57
C ASP A 65 -12.34 -4.65 -3.62
N LYS A 66 -13.10 -3.56 -3.43
CA LYS A 66 -14.56 -3.60 -3.57
C LYS A 66 -15.02 -3.87 -4.99
N TRP A 67 -14.32 -3.33 -6.00
CA TRP A 67 -14.70 -3.57 -7.39
C TRP A 67 -14.52 -5.04 -7.79
N ASP A 68 -13.39 -5.67 -7.42
CA ASP A 68 -13.17 -7.12 -7.64
C ASP A 68 -14.23 -7.94 -6.92
N TYR A 69 -14.54 -7.60 -5.65
CA TYR A 69 -15.57 -8.29 -4.89
C TYR A 69 -16.96 -8.19 -5.53
N PHE A 70 -17.36 -7.01 -6.03
CA PHE A 70 -18.68 -6.83 -6.65
C PHE A 70 -18.81 -7.48 -8.03
N ALA A 71 -17.71 -7.64 -8.77
CA ALA A 71 -17.71 -8.23 -10.10
C ALA A 71 -17.64 -9.77 -10.09
N ARG A 72 -17.29 -10.37 -8.95
CA ARG A 72 -17.19 -11.83 -8.76
C ARG A 72 -18.54 -12.48 -8.44
#